data_AF-A0A2T0M919-F1
#
_entry.id   AF-A0A2T0M919-F1
#
_cell.length_a   1.000
_cell.length_b   1.000
_cell.length_c   1.000
_cell.angle_alpha   90.00
_cell.angle_beta   90.00
_cell.angle_gamma   90.00
#
_symmetry.space_group_name_H-M   'P 1'
#
loop_
_entity.id
_entity.type
_entity.pdbx_description
1 polymer ?
#
loop_
_entity_poly.entity_id
_entity_poly.type
_entity_poly.pdbx_seq_one_letter_code
_entity_poly.pdbx_strand_id
1 'polypeptide(L)' 'MHNQYCKVGTVTPITSGNHAINVLRFRYQSFMEKASDATYINTNLGEFFNRKAQELKKVLDSLS' A
#
# COMPACT_ATOMS: atom_id res chain seq x y z
N MET A 1 -16.68 -12.02 29.77
CA MET A 1 -16.46 -10.98 28.73
C MET A 1 -14.97 -10.91 28.45
N HIS A 2 -14.54 -11.07 27.20
CA HIS A 2 -13.13 -11.00 26.80
C HIS A 2 -12.83 -9.55 26.40
N ASN A 3 -12.01 -8.85 27.18
CA ASN A 3 -11.68 -7.45 26.91
C ASN A 3 -10.81 -7.37 25.65
N GLN A 4 -11.43 -7.15 24.48
CA GLN A 4 -10.72 -6.81 23.25
C GLN A 4 -10.25 -5.36 23.38
N TYR A 5 -9.06 -5.18 23.94
CA TYR A 5 -8.38 -3.90 23.90
C TYR A 5 -7.97 -3.63 22.45
N CYS A 6 -8.76 -2.84 21.73
CA CYS A 6 -8.29 -2.20 20.51
C CYS A 6 -7.04 -1.39 20.89
N LYS A 7 -5.86 -1.88 20.50
CA LYS A 7 -4.58 -1.21 20.74
C LYS A 7 -4.49 0.05 19.87
N VAL A 8 -5.24 1.08 20.24
CA VAL A 8 -5.22 2.38 19.56
C VAL A 8 -3.81 2.96 19.76
N GLY A 9 -3.07 3.15 18.67
CA GLY A 9 -1.72 3.72 18.68
C GLY A 9 -0.55 2.74 18.71
N THR A 10 -0.79 1.42 18.73
CA THR A 10 0.33 0.46 18.53
C THR A 10 0.67 0.36 17.05
N VAL A 11 1.85 0.87 16.67
CA VAL A 11 2.40 0.71 15.32
C VAL A 11 3.18 -0.60 15.27
N THR A 12 2.93 -1.44 14.26
CA THR A 12 3.80 -2.58 13.98
C THR A 12 4.94 -2.08 13.08
N PRO A 13 6.16 -1.92 13.61
CA PRO A 13 7.28 -1.47 12.79
C PRO A 13 7.60 -2.53 11.74
N ILE A 14 8.02 -2.09 10.56
CA ILE A 14 8.51 -2.99 9.53
C ILE A 14 9.95 -3.37 9.93
N THR A 15 10.10 -4.54 10.54
CA THR A 15 11.30 -4.90 11.31
C THR A 15 12.48 -5.44 10.47
N SER A 16 12.31 -5.70 9.17
CA SER A 16 13.40 -6.19 8.31
C SER A 16 13.27 -5.76 6.84
N GLY A 17 14.40 -5.67 6.13
CA GLY A 17 14.46 -5.23 4.73
C GLY A 17 13.61 -6.09 3.78
N ASN A 18 13.67 -7.42 3.87
CA ASN A 18 12.84 -8.31 3.06
C ASN A 18 11.34 -8.18 3.40
N HIS A 19 11.00 -7.99 4.68
CA HIS A 19 9.63 -7.74 5.07
C HIS A 19 9.12 -6.40 4.52
N ALA A 20 9.98 -5.37 4.51
CA ALA A 20 9.68 -4.07 3.92
C ALA A 20 9.41 -4.16 2.41
N ILE A 21 10.24 -4.90 1.67
CA ILE A 21 10.06 -5.13 0.23
C ILE A 21 8.71 -5.83 -0.04
N ASN A 22 8.37 -6.85 0.73
CA ASN A 22 7.10 -7.55 0.56
C ASN A 22 5.88 -6.66 0.86
N VAL A 23 5.96 -5.83 1.91
CA VAL A 23 4.92 -4.85 2.24
C VAL A 23 4.78 -3.80 1.14
N LEU A 24 5.89 -3.29 0.59
CA LEU A 24 5.89 -2.34 -0.51
C LEU A 24 5.27 -2.96 -1.78
N ARG A 25 5.61 -4.21 -2.10
CA ARG A 25 5.04 -4.94 -3.26
C ARG A 25 3.54 -5.14 -3.10
N PHE A 26 3.09 -5.56 -1.91
CA PHE A 26 1.67 -5.69 -1.62
C PHE A 26 0.92 -4.36 -1.78
N ARG A 27 1.49 -3.27 -1.26
CA ARG A 27 0.89 -1.93 -1.41
C ARG A 27 0.84 -1.49 -2.86
N TYR A 28 1.90 -1.71 -3.63
CA TYR A 28 1.94 -1.43 -5.06
C TYR A 28 0.77 -2.11 -5.79
N GLN A 29 0.62 -3.41 -5.59
CA GLN A 29 -0.45 -4.19 -6.21
C GLN A 29 -1.84 -3.65 -5.80
N SER A 30 -2.06 -3.39 -4.50
CA SER A 30 -3.34 -2.87 -4.02
C SER A 30 -3.67 -1.49 -4.62
N PHE A 31 -2.68 -0.63 -4.85
CA PHE A 31 -2.91 0.65 -5.53
C PHE A 31 -3.24 0.49 -7.01
N MET A 32 -2.62 -0.47 -7.70
CA MET A 32 -2.96 -0.79 -9.10
C MET A 32 -4.39 -1.33 -9.22
N GLU A 33 -4.79 -2.23 -8.33
CA GLU A 33 -6.16 -2.76 -8.26
C GLU A 33 -7.17 -1.62 -8.04
N LYS A 34 -6.92 -0.76 -7.04
CA LYS A 34 -7.78 0.41 -6.76
C LYS A 34 -7.82 1.41 -7.92
N ALA A 35 -6.73 1.60 -8.64
CA ALA A 35 -6.70 2.45 -9.83
C ALA A 35 -7.60 1.87 -10.93
N SER A 36 -7.53 0.56 -11.16
CA SER A 36 -8.40 -0.16 -12.09
C SER A 36 -9.87 0.00 -11.71
N ASP A 37 -10.22 -0.26 -10.45
CA ASP A 37 -11.60 -0.14 -9.96
C ASP A 37 -12.14 1.29 -10.04
N ALA A 38 -11.29 2.28 -9.75
CA ALA A 38 -11.68 3.69 -9.78
C ALA A 38 -11.82 4.25 -11.20
N THR A 39 -11.33 3.55 -12.23
CA THR A 39 -11.37 4.01 -13.64
C THR A 39 -12.79 4.36 -14.09
N TYR A 40 -13.78 3.58 -13.64
CA TYR A 40 -15.18 3.77 -14.01
C TYR A 40 -15.99 4.59 -12.99
N ILE A 41 -15.40 4.89 -11.82
CA ILE A 41 -16.08 5.62 -10.73
C ILE A 41 -15.69 7.10 -10.76
N ASN A 42 -14.38 7.38 -10.84
CA ASN A 42 -13.85 8.73 -10.81
C ASN A 42 -12.42 8.74 -11.38
N THR A 43 -12.25 9.39 -12.53
CA THR A 43 -10.96 9.47 -13.24
C THR A 43 -9.83 10.06 -12.38
N ASN A 44 -10.12 11.11 -11.61
CA ASN A 44 -9.11 11.74 -10.74
C ASN A 44 -8.66 10.79 -9.62
N LEU A 45 -9.57 9.98 -9.10
CA LEU A 45 -9.27 8.98 -8.09
C LEU A 45 -8.44 7.83 -8.67
N GLY A 46 -8.77 7.38 -9.89
CA GLY A 46 -7.96 6.40 -10.62
C GLY A 46 -6.54 6.90 -10.89
N GLU A 47 -6.40 8.15 -11.35
CA GLU A 47 -5.10 8.78 -11.59
C GLU A 47 -4.28 8.93 -10.29
N PHE A 48 -4.94 9.31 -9.20
CA PHE A 48 -4.30 9.39 -7.89
C PHE A 48 -3.70 8.04 -7.46
N PHE A 49 -4.48 6.96 -7.55
CA PHE A 49 -3.99 5.62 -7.19
C PHE A 49 -2.87 5.14 -8.13
N ASN A 50 -2.98 5.42 -9.43
CA ASN A 50 -1.93 5.09 -10.39
C ASN A 50 -0.62 5.82 -10.05
N ARG A 51 -0.67 7.14 -9.82
CA ARG A 51 0.50 7.92 -9.42
C ARG A 51 1.15 7.36 -8.15
N LYS A 52 0.36 6.98 -7.15
CA LYS A 52 0.88 6.34 -5.93
C LYS A 52 1.54 4.99 -6.20
N ALA A 53 0.96 4.17 -7.08
CA ALA A 53 1.57 2.91 -7.50
C ALA A 53 2.92 3.14 -8.21
N GLN A 54 3.02 4.12 -9.11
CA GLN A 54 4.27 4.42 -9.82
C GLN A 54 5.39 4.88 -8.87
N GLU A 55 5.08 5.69 -7.87
CA GLU A 55 6.08 6.10 -6.87
C GLU A 55 6.59 4.90 -6.06
N LEU A 56 5.71 3.96 -5.67
CA LEU A 56 6.12 2.72 -5.00
C LEU A 56 6.95 1.81 -5.90
N LYS A 57 6.62 1.75 -7.19
CA LYS A 57 7.39 0.98 -8.18
C LYS A 57 8.83 1.49 -8.28
N LYS A 58 9.04 2.80 -8.38
CA LYS A 58 10.38 3.39 -8.38
C LYS A 58 11.19 3.01 -7.15
N VAL A 59 10.57 3.01 -5.97
CA VAL A 59 11.23 2.60 -4.73
C VAL A 59 11.58 1.11 -4.76
N LEU A 60 10.66 0.24 -5.19
CA LEU A 60 10.93 -1.19 -5.34
C LEU A 60 12.07 -1.46 -6.33
N ASP A 61 12.07 -0.79 -7.48
CA ASP A 61 13.11 -0.91 -8.49
C ASP A 61 14.49 -0.46 -7.95
N SER A 62 14.53 0.53 -7.05
CA SER A 62 15.78 0.98 -6.39
C SER A 62 16.30 0.04 -5.30
N LEU A 63 15.46 -0.90 -4.83
CA LEU A 63 15.78 -1.89 -3.81
C LEU A 63 16.04 -3.28 -4.39
N SER A 64 15.92 -3.43 -5.71
CA SER A 64 16.11 -4.65 -6.48
C SER A 64 17.53 -4.71 -7.06
#